data_AF-A0A7W0ZCZ2-F1
#
_entry.id   AF-A0A7W0ZCZ2-F1
#
_cell.length_a   1.000
_cell.length_b   1.000
_cell.length_c   1.000
_cell.angle_alpha   90.00
_cell.angle_beta   90.00
_cell.angle_gamma   90.00
#
_symmetry.space_group_name_H-M   'P 1'
#
loop_
_entity.id
_entity.type
_entity.pdbx_description
1 polymer ?
#
loop_
_entity_poly.entity_id
_entity_poly.type
_entity_poly.pdbx_seq_one_letter_code
_entity_poly.pdbx_strand_id
1 'polypeptide(L)'
;MYFTLEALQAHHGDSLLLHWGSKSDPRLAIIDGGPDPTYRTVLRPRLEALTAARGRALAIDLLMISHIDDDHINGVQDLLKDVDSGKLPSVEIQRLWFNSFDDLAASDSGFVAASTRNSAATLTRLGRIGARSRPVVTSVKQGRSVATLAARLGLAGNQPFRGLVQAPARRRRTVRIDSHLELTIIGPNQTRLDQLQEDWVATEAGARKSSAALAYLDDSIANLSSIVVLARSGTKTMLLTGDARGDDILAGLCSAGLLKNRMKVHLFKLPHHGSDRNVD
;
A
#
# COMPACT_ATOMS: atom_id res chain seq x y z
N MET A 1 -21.50 17.15 -0.25
CA MET A 1 -20.58 16.16 0.35
C MET A 1 -19.55 15.80 -0.71
N TYR A 2 -18.27 15.85 -0.38
CA TYR A 2 -17.20 15.38 -1.26
C TYR A 2 -17.03 13.87 -1.10
N PHE A 3 -16.74 13.19 -2.19
CA PHE A 3 -16.24 11.82 -2.22
C PHE A 3 -15.59 11.62 -3.57
N THR A 4 -14.33 12.06 -3.68
CA THR A 4 -13.62 12.25 -4.94
C THR A 4 -12.22 11.65 -4.82
N LEU A 5 -11.79 10.95 -5.87
CA LEU A 5 -10.40 10.51 -6.01
C LEU A 5 -9.69 11.49 -6.95
N GLU A 6 -8.62 12.11 -6.47
CA GLU A 6 -7.73 12.95 -7.27
C GLU A 6 -6.45 12.14 -7.54
N ALA A 7 -6.26 11.74 -8.81
CA ALA A 7 -5.05 11.07 -9.26
C ALA A 7 -3.99 12.11 -9.62
N LEU A 8 -2.83 12.06 -8.94
CA LEU A 8 -1.73 12.98 -9.18
C LEU A 8 -0.85 12.47 -10.32
N GLN A 9 -0.12 13.38 -10.97
CA GLN A 9 0.78 13.06 -12.09
C GLN A 9 2.08 12.40 -11.57
N ALA A 10 2.02 11.12 -11.24
CA ALA A 10 3.16 10.33 -10.72
C ALA A 10 4.11 9.83 -11.83
N HIS A 11 3.82 10.09 -13.10
CA HIS A 11 4.44 9.48 -14.29
C HIS A 11 4.18 7.97 -14.42
N HIS A 12 4.65 7.18 -13.46
CA HIS A 12 4.38 5.75 -13.27
C HIS A 12 4.04 5.47 -11.80
N GLY A 13 3.52 4.29 -11.49
CA GLY A 13 2.96 3.98 -10.18
C GLY A 13 1.79 4.88 -9.79
N ASP A 14 1.46 4.89 -8.49
CA ASP A 14 0.33 5.65 -7.96
C ASP A 14 0.74 6.75 -6.98
N SER A 15 0.10 7.91 -7.10
CA SER A 15 -0.06 8.86 -6.01
C SER A 15 -1.46 9.46 -6.06
N LEU A 16 -2.27 9.13 -5.06
CA LEU A 16 -3.70 9.43 -5.08
C LEU A 16 -4.13 10.16 -3.80
N LEU A 17 -5.05 11.10 -3.96
CA LEU A 17 -5.71 11.77 -2.85
C LEU A 17 -7.19 11.41 -2.83
N LEU A 18 -7.65 10.77 -1.75
CA LEU A 18 -9.07 10.55 -1.50
C LEU A 18 -9.62 11.68 -0.65
N HIS A 19 -10.52 12.47 -1.24
CA HIS A 19 -11.19 13.58 -0.57
C HIS A 19 -12.61 13.18 -0.18
N TRP A 20 -13.01 13.46 1.06
CA TRP A 20 -14.40 13.32 1.49
C TRP A 20 -14.83 14.41 2.48
N GLY A 21 -16.09 14.33 2.95
CA GLY A 21 -16.63 15.25 3.94
C GLY A 21 -17.38 16.42 3.30
N SER A 22 -17.21 17.63 3.82
CA SER A 22 -17.94 18.83 3.39
C SER A 22 -17.00 20.01 3.15
N LYS A 23 -17.54 21.13 2.66
CA LYS A 23 -16.74 22.36 2.49
C LYS A 23 -16.22 22.91 3.83
N SER A 24 -17.02 22.80 4.89
CA SER A 24 -16.67 23.25 6.24
C SER A 24 -15.78 22.25 6.98
N ASP A 25 -15.89 20.96 6.66
CA ASP A 25 -15.07 19.90 7.23
C ASP A 25 -14.54 18.96 6.12
N PRO A 26 -13.55 19.42 5.33
CA PRO A 26 -12.94 18.60 4.30
C PRO A 26 -11.93 17.62 4.91
N ARG A 27 -12.02 16.38 4.49
CA ARG A 27 -11.23 15.24 4.99
C ARG A 27 -10.33 14.71 3.87
N LEU A 28 -9.21 14.11 4.24
CA LEU A 28 -8.18 13.72 3.28
C LEU A 28 -7.51 12.42 3.67
N ALA A 29 -7.34 11.54 2.69
CA ALA A 29 -6.42 10.42 2.76
C ALA A 29 -5.44 10.50 1.59
N ILE A 30 -4.20 10.09 1.85
CA ILE A 30 -3.18 9.88 0.82
C ILE A 30 -3.05 8.38 0.62
N ILE A 31 -3.04 7.95 -0.64
CA ILE A 31 -2.83 6.56 -1.03
C ILE A 31 -1.66 6.56 -2.00
N ASP A 32 -0.54 6.01 -1.54
CA ASP A 32 0.76 6.02 -2.22
C ASP A 32 1.31 7.43 -2.53
N GLY A 33 2.60 7.49 -2.85
CA GLY A 33 3.36 8.74 -3.01
C GLY A 33 4.01 8.90 -4.38
N GLY A 34 3.93 7.89 -5.23
CA GLY A 34 4.62 7.84 -6.51
C GLY A 34 6.14 7.59 -6.38
N PRO A 35 6.82 7.42 -7.52
CA PRO A 35 8.29 7.34 -7.61
C PRO A 35 8.93 8.70 -7.32
N ASP A 36 10.25 8.74 -7.08
CA ASP A 36 11.01 9.98 -7.21
C ASP A 36 10.91 10.52 -8.66
N PRO A 37 10.64 11.81 -8.91
CA PRO A 37 10.57 12.94 -7.96
C PRO A 37 9.14 13.38 -7.55
N THR A 38 8.13 12.52 -7.68
CA THR A 38 6.69 12.84 -7.54
C THR A 38 6.37 13.60 -6.27
N TYR A 39 6.95 13.23 -5.12
CA TYR A 39 6.71 13.94 -3.88
C TYR A 39 7.09 15.42 -3.99
N ARG A 40 8.31 15.71 -4.45
CA ARG A 40 8.84 17.07 -4.52
C ARG A 40 8.12 17.91 -5.57
N THR A 41 7.78 17.33 -6.71
CA THR A 41 7.27 18.07 -7.87
C THR A 41 5.75 18.17 -7.90
N VAL A 42 5.03 17.24 -7.28
CA VAL A 42 3.57 17.13 -7.38
C VAL A 42 2.88 17.04 -6.03
N LEU A 43 3.16 16.00 -5.23
CA LEU A 43 2.41 15.75 -3.98
C LEU A 43 2.61 16.87 -2.97
N ARG A 44 3.85 17.27 -2.66
CA ARG A 44 4.14 18.33 -1.71
C ARG A 44 3.53 19.68 -2.14
N PRO A 45 3.74 20.20 -3.36
CA PRO A 45 3.07 21.42 -3.82
C PRO A 45 1.54 21.33 -3.70
N ARG A 46 0.96 20.14 -3.96
CA ARG A 46 -0.48 19.93 -3.83
C ARG A 46 -0.94 19.98 -2.36
N LEU A 47 -0.21 19.38 -1.43
CA LEU A 47 -0.51 19.47 0.00
C LEU A 47 -0.39 20.91 0.50
N GLU A 48 0.65 21.65 0.09
CA GLU A 48 0.82 23.07 0.42
C GLU A 48 -0.34 23.92 -0.13
N ALA A 49 -0.79 23.68 -1.36
CA ALA A 49 -1.95 24.34 -1.94
C ALA A 49 -3.25 24.03 -1.19
N LEU A 50 -3.44 22.78 -0.74
CA LEU A 50 -4.60 22.39 0.07
C LEU A 50 -4.56 23.06 1.45
N THR A 51 -3.40 23.14 2.09
CA THR A 51 -3.19 23.86 3.36
C THR A 51 -3.56 25.34 3.19
N ALA A 52 -3.04 25.99 2.15
CA ALA A 52 -3.34 27.40 1.87
C ALA A 52 -4.83 27.63 1.61
N ALA A 53 -5.47 26.78 0.81
CA ALA A 53 -6.89 26.88 0.50
C ALA A 53 -7.79 26.64 1.72
N ARG A 54 -7.37 25.79 2.67
CA ARG A 54 -8.11 25.51 3.91
C ARG A 54 -7.86 26.56 4.99
N GLY A 55 -6.78 27.34 4.90
CA GLY A 55 -6.40 28.36 5.88
C GLY A 55 -6.05 27.79 7.27
N ARG A 56 -5.71 26.50 7.35
CA ARG A 56 -5.37 25.79 8.60
C ARG A 56 -4.47 24.59 8.32
N ALA A 57 -3.90 24.01 9.37
CA ALA A 57 -3.16 22.76 9.27
C ALA A 57 -3.99 21.67 8.58
N LEU A 58 -3.32 20.92 7.71
CA LEU A 58 -3.89 19.84 6.91
C LEU A 58 -3.77 18.53 7.68
N ALA A 59 -4.90 18.11 8.25
CA ALA A 59 -5.03 16.76 8.78
C ALA A 59 -5.17 15.76 7.63
N ILE A 60 -4.30 14.76 7.61
CA ILE A 60 -4.37 13.55 6.79
C ILE A 60 -4.92 12.45 7.70
N ASP A 61 -6.19 12.12 7.50
CA ASP A 61 -6.92 11.15 8.33
C ASP A 61 -6.43 9.71 8.17
N LEU A 62 -5.85 9.43 6.99
CA LEU A 62 -5.21 8.16 6.65
C LEU A 62 -4.12 8.40 5.59
N LEU A 63 -2.91 7.93 5.88
CA LEU A 63 -1.90 7.63 4.89
C LEU A 63 -1.92 6.12 4.66
N MET A 64 -2.18 5.66 3.45
CA MET A 64 -2.18 4.26 3.08
C MET A 64 -1.08 4.01 2.05
N ILE A 65 -0.28 2.99 2.29
CA ILE A 65 0.71 2.50 1.33
C ILE A 65 0.20 1.15 0.84
N SER A 66 -0.13 1.05 -0.44
CA SER A 66 -0.70 -0.16 -1.01
C SER A 66 0.30 -1.31 -0.92
N HIS A 67 1.55 -1.08 -1.31
CA HIS A 67 2.66 -2.04 -1.25
C HIS A 67 4.03 -1.33 -1.27
N ILE A 68 5.12 -2.09 -1.21
CA ILE A 68 6.49 -1.55 -1.01
C ILE A 68 7.22 -1.15 -2.29
N ASP A 69 6.62 -1.27 -3.48
CA ASP A 69 7.33 -0.95 -4.72
C ASP A 69 7.68 0.53 -4.81
N ASP A 70 8.80 0.79 -5.46
CA ASP A 70 9.49 2.07 -5.40
C ASP A 70 8.70 3.18 -6.09
N ASP A 71 7.90 2.85 -7.09
CA ASP A 71 6.96 3.73 -7.75
C ASP A 71 5.66 4.00 -6.95
N HIS A 72 5.53 3.42 -5.77
CA HIS A 72 4.45 3.73 -4.82
C HIS A 72 4.97 4.34 -3.51
N ILE A 73 6.01 3.73 -2.91
CA ILE A 73 6.43 4.04 -1.54
C ILE A 73 7.38 5.26 -1.45
N ASN A 74 8.12 5.58 -2.51
CA ASN A 74 9.18 6.60 -2.46
C ASN A 74 8.66 7.96 -2.01
N GLY A 75 7.60 8.46 -2.64
CA GLY A 75 7.05 9.75 -2.26
C GLY A 75 6.45 9.77 -0.86
N VAL A 76 6.00 8.62 -0.34
CA VAL A 76 5.55 8.51 1.05
C VAL A 76 6.74 8.56 2.01
N GLN A 77 7.84 7.88 1.68
CA GLN A 77 9.06 7.94 2.48
C GLN A 77 9.55 9.39 2.61
N ASP A 78 9.53 10.17 1.53
CA ASP A 78 9.96 11.57 1.55
C ASP A 78 8.98 12.49 2.28
N LEU A 79 7.67 12.28 2.14
CA LEU A 79 6.65 12.94 2.96
C LEU A 79 6.92 12.72 4.46
N LEU A 80 7.14 11.47 4.87
CA LEU A 80 7.39 11.15 6.28
C LEU A 80 8.71 11.76 6.79
N LYS A 81 9.77 11.83 5.97
CA LYS A 81 11.02 12.52 6.33
C LYS A 81 10.79 14.02 6.55
N ASP A 82 9.99 14.67 5.71
CA ASP A 82 9.70 16.10 5.85
C ASP A 82 8.82 16.39 7.08
N VAL A 83 7.87 15.51 7.39
CA VAL A 83 7.07 15.61 8.63
C VAL A 83 7.96 15.39 9.86
N ASP A 84 8.76 14.32 9.89
CA ASP A 84 9.67 13.98 11.01
C ASP A 84 10.75 15.05 11.26
N SER A 85 11.24 15.70 10.21
CA SER A 85 12.21 16.80 10.32
C SER A 85 11.59 18.18 10.55
N GLY A 86 10.25 18.28 10.63
CA GLY A 86 9.54 19.55 10.83
C GLY A 86 9.57 20.48 9.62
N LYS A 87 9.96 20.00 8.42
CA LYS A 87 9.93 20.76 7.17
C LYS A 87 8.51 20.95 6.62
N LEU A 88 7.56 20.14 7.08
CA LEU A 88 6.15 20.23 6.71
C LEU A 88 5.26 20.37 7.97
N PRO A 89 5.42 21.45 8.76
CA PRO A 89 4.82 21.57 10.09
C PRO A 89 3.30 21.78 10.06
N SER A 90 2.75 22.13 8.91
CA SER A 90 1.32 22.33 8.69
C SER A 90 0.58 21.05 8.29
N VAL A 91 1.25 19.91 8.26
CA VAL A 91 0.66 18.60 7.92
C VAL A 91 0.71 17.69 9.14
N GLU A 92 -0.44 17.13 9.49
CA GLU A 92 -0.59 16.17 10.58
C GLU A 92 -1.16 14.86 10.04
N ILE A 93 -0.45 13.75 10.24
CA ILE A 93 -0.91 12.42 9.82
C ILE A 93 -1.52 11.73 11.04
N GLN A 94 -2.78 11.27 10.94
CA GLN A 94 -3.47 10.65 12.07
C GLN A 94 -3.32 9.13 12.11
N ARG A 95 -3.22 8.49 10.93
CA ARG A 95 -3.14 7.04 10.79
C ARG A 95 -2.24 6.69 9.62
N LEU A 96 -1.47 5.62 9.78
CA LEU A 96 -0.74 4.97 8.70
C LEU A 96 -1.22 3.52 8.58
N TRP A 97 -1.55 3.10 7.36
CA TRP A 97 -1.75 1.71 6.99
C TRP A 97 -0.65 1.29 6.01
N PHE A 98 0.18 0.36 6.46
CA PHE A 98 1.33 -0.12 5.72
C PHE A 98 1.71 -1.53 6.18
N ASN A 99 1.74 -2.48 5.24
CA ASN A 99 2.28 -3.82 5.51
C ASN A 99 3.77 -3.81 5.16
N SER A 100 4.64 -3.63 6.15
CA SER A 100 6.08 -3.69 5.89
C SER A 100 6.53 -5.13 5.65
N PHE A 101 7.67 -5.30 4.97
CA PHE A 101 8.28 -6.62 4.81
C PHE A 101 8.54 -7.31 6.16
N ASP A 102 8.96 -6.57 7.18
CA ASP A 102 9.24 -7.14 8.50
C ASP A 102 7.94 -7.53 9.24
N ASP A 103 6.81 -6.86 8.98
CA ASP A 103 5.51 -7.26 9.52
C ASP A 103 5.00 -8.54 8.86
N LEU A 104 5.17 -8.64 7.54
CA LEU A 104 4.89 -9.86 6.77
C LEU A 104 5.75 -11.00 7.32
N ALA A 105 7.02 -10.72 7.58
CA ALA A 105 7.98 -11.64 8.15
C ALA A 105 7.63 -12.16 9.54
N ALA A 106 7.16 -11.27 10.42
CA ALA A 106 6.85 -11.60 11.79
C ALA A 106 5.50 -12.33 11.93
N SER A 107 4.62 -12.19 10.94
CA SER A 107 3.29 -12.82 10.94
C SER A 107 3.30 -14.32 10.70
N ASP A 108 4.43 -14.88 10.22
CA ASP A 108 4.63 -16.33 10.05
C ASP A 108 5.97 -16.79 10.65
N SER A 109 5.92 -17.83 11.48
CA SER A 109 7.09 -18.47 12.10
C SER A 109 8.07 -19.05 11.07
N GLY A 110 7.56 -19.48 9.90
CA GLY A 110 8.37 -20.00 8.79
C GLY A 110 9.23 -18.92 8.14
N PHE A 111 8.68 -17.71 8.00
CA PHE A 111 9.41 -16.56 7.47
C PHE A 111 10.44 -16.04 8.46
N VAL A 112 10.13 -15.99 9.76
CA VAL A 112 11.11 -15.65 10.80
C VAL A 112 12.32 -16.57 10.70
N ALA A 113 12.14 -17.89 10.51
CA ALA A 113 13.28 -18.82 10.35
C ALA A 113 14.09 -18.60 9.06
N ALA A 114 13.50 -18.09 7.97
CA ALA A 114 14.20 -17.75 6.73
C ALA A 114 14.92 -16.37 6.83
N SER A 115 14.24 -15.37 7.38
CA SER A 115 14.70 -13.99 7.53
C SER A 115 15.68 -13.77 8.69
N THR A 116 15.52 -14.47 9.83
CA THR A 116 16.46 -14.39 10.97
C THR A 116 17.74 -15.18 10.74
N ARG A 117 17.72 -16.19 9.86
CA ARG A 117 18.95 -16.91 9.52
C ARG A 117 19.98 -16.03 8.83
N ASN A 118 19.59 -14.89 8.24
CA ASN A 118 20.51 -13.95 7.59
C ASN A 118 19.82 -12.65 7.12
N SER A 119 19.17 -11.82 7.93
CA SER A 119 18.58 -10.57 7.38
C SER A 119 19.63 -9.66 6.70
N ALA A 120 20.86 -9.65 7.21
CA ALA A 120 22.02 -9.07 6.53
C ALA A 120 22.55 -9.94 5.38
N ALA A 121 22.64 -11.27 5.54
CA ALA A 121 23.20 -12.11 4.48
C ALA A 121 22.24 -12.51 3.36
N THR A 122 20.93 -12.38 3.52
CA THR A 122 19.87 -12.44 2.50
C THR A 122 19.97 -11.21 1.61
N LEU A 123 20.07 -10.01 2.21
CA LEU A 123 20.38 -8.79 1.45
C LEU A 123 21.75 -8.90 0.75
N THR A 124 22.74 -9.52 1.40
CA THR A 124 24.07 -9.78 0.81
C THR A 124 24.01 -10.83 -0.29
N ARG A 125 23.17 -11.88 -0.19
CA ARG A 125 23.00 -12.93 -1.20
C ARG A 125 22.20 -12.43 -2.39
N LEU A 126 21.11 -11.70 -2.17
CA LEU A 126 20.36 -10.96 -3.20
C LEU A 126 21.25 -9.94 -3.91
N GLY A 127 22.15 -9.27 -3.17
CA GLY A 127 23.18 -8.39 -3.75
C GLY A 127 24.27 -9.13 -4.55
N ARG A 128 24.49 -10.43 -4.30
CA ARG A 128 25.45 -11.30 -5.02
C ARG A 128 24.82 -12.07 -6.20
N ILE A 129 23.49 -12.13 -6.29
CA ILE A 129 22.73 -12.82 -7.36
C ILE A 129 22.66 -11.98 -8.67
N GLY A 130 23.34 -10.83 -8.72
CA GLY A 130 23.48 -10.01 -9.93
C GLY A 130 22.41 -8.93 -10.05
N ALA A 131 22.41 -8.21 -11.17
CA ALA A 131 21.64 -6.97 -11.37
C ALA A 131 20.11 -7.08 -11.19
N ARG A 132 19.55 -8.30 -11.19
CA ARG A 132 18.10 -8.57 -11.21
C ARG A 132 17.40 -8.46 -9.85
N SER A 133 18.09 -8.77 -8.75
CA SER A 133 17.54 -8.71 -7.38
C SER A 133 17.75 -7.34 -6.68
N ARG A 134 18.22 -6.32 -7.41
CA ARG A 134 18.44 -4.95 -6.91
C ARG A 134 17.15 -4.17 -6.59
N PRO A 135 16.08 -4.25 -7.40
CA PRO A 135 14.83 -3.51 -7.14
C PRO A 135 14.18 -3.96 -5.82
N VAL A 136 13.96 -5.27 -5.66
CA VAL A 136 13.41 -5.88 -4.43
C VAL A 136 14.18 -5.49 -3.17
N VAL A 137 15.52 -5.53 -3.21
CA VAL A 137 16.38 -5.12 -2.09
C VAL A 137 16.19 -3.63 -1.74
N THR A 138 15.95 -2.80 -2.75
CA THR A 138 15.71 -1.36 -2.58
C THR A 138 14.35 -1.11 -1.96
N SER A 139 13.29 -1.74 -2.49
CA SER A 139 11.92 -1.69 -1.96
C SER A 139 11.85 -2.12 -0.49
N VAL A 140 12.54 -3.20 -0.10
CA VAL A 140 12.62 -3.65 1.31
C VAL A 140 13.31 -2.61 2.20
N LYS A 141 14.40 -1.97 1.72
CA LYS A 141 15.08 -0.91 2.49
C LYS A 141 14.20 0.32 2.66
N GLN A 142 13.48 0.73 1.61
CA GLN A 142 12.52 1.83 1.67
C GLN A 142 11.39 1.50 2.65
N GLY A 143 10.83 0.30 2.58
CA GLY A 143 9.81 -0.18 3.51
C GLY A 143 10.26 -0.14 4.97
N ARG A 144 11.50 -0.59 5.27
CA ARG A 144 12.08 -0.47 6.62
C ARG A 144 12.26 0.97 7.07
N SER A 145 12.69 1.84 6.16
CA SER A 145 12.82 3.27 6.46
C SER A 145 11.46 3.90 6.78
N VAL A 146 10.41 3.55 6.03
CA VAL A 146 9.04 4.00 6.30
C VAL A 146 8.56 3.47 7.66
N ALA A 147 8.75 2.18 7.96
CA ALA A 147 8.38 1.60 9.25
C ALA A 147 9.10 2.30 10.42
N THR A 148 10.38 2.62 10.26
CA THR A 148 11.17 3.35 11.26
C THR A 148 10.63 4.76 11.48
N LEU A 149 10.36 5.50 10.41
CA LEU A 149 9.78 6.85 10.48
C LEU A 149 8.38 6.81 11.12
N ALA A 150 7.54 5.84 10.73
CA ALA A 150 6.22 5.64 11.30
C ALA A 150 6.27 5.39 12.80
N ALA A 151 7.22 4.57 13.28
CA ALA A 151 7.42 4.32 14.70
C ALA A 151 7.81 5.61 15.45
N ARG A 152 8.74 6.40 14.89
CA ARG A 152 9.17 7.69 15.47
C ARG A 152 8.04 8.72 15.53
N LEU A 153 7.16 8.72 14.54
CA LEU A 153 6.00 9.60 14.44
C LEU A 153 4.78 9.10 15.22
N GLY A 154 4.86 7.94 15.90
CA GLY A 154 3.73 7.38 16.64
C GLY A 154 2.61 6.81 15.75
N LEU A 155 2.90 6.49 14.50
CA LEU A 155 1.96 6.01 13.48
C LEU A 155 1.99 4.48 13.27
N ALA A 156 2.87 3.76 13.97
CA ALA A 156 3.06 2.32 13.79
C ALA A 156 1.88 1.47 14.30
N GLY A 157 1.84 0.21 13.86
CA GLY A 157 0.91 -0.81 14.37
C GLY A 157 -0.43 -0.89 13.64
N ASN A 158 -0.60 -0.16 12.53
CA ASN A 158 -1.75 -0.24 11.63
C ASN A 158 -3.09 -0.25 12.38
N GLN A 159 -3.35 0.73 13.24
CA GLN A 159 -4.62 0.74 13.97
C GLN A 159 -5.80 0.84 12.99
N PRO A 160 -6.89 0.05 13.17
CA PRO A 160 -7.22 -0.79 14.33
C PRO A 160 -6.87 -2.29 14.17
N PHE A 161 -5.99 -2.65 13.24
CA PHE A 161 -5.65 -4.05 12.93
C PHE A 161 -4.71 -4.67 13.97
N ARG A 162 -3.82 -3.87 14.59
CA ARG A 162 -2.80 -4.35 15.54
C ARG A 162 -1.89 -5.42 14.90
N GLY A 163 -1.40 -5.14 13.71
CA GLY A 163 -0.65 -6.07 12.86
C GLY A 163 -0.85 -5.75 11.38
N LEU A 164 -0.81 -6.75 10.50
CA LEU A 164 -1.08 -6.55 9.07
C LEU A 164 -2.48 -6.01 8.81
N VAL A 165 -2.57 -5.08 7.86
CA VAL A 165 -3.82 -4.73 7.19
C VAL A 165 -4.15 -5.87 6.24
N GLN A 166 -5.10 -6.72 6.63
CA GLN A 166 -5.45 -7.92 5.88
C GLN A 166 -6.96 -8.17 5.87
N ALA A 167 -7.41 -8.78 4.77
CA ALA A 167 -8.76 -9.29 4.63
C ALA A 167 -8.91 -10.63 5.36
N PRO A 168 -9.96 -10.81 6.20
CA PRO A 168 -10.20 -12.08 6.86
C PRO A 168 -10.71 -13.13 5.87
N ALA A 169 -10.39 -14.40 6.11
CA ALA A 169 -10.78 -15.51 5.23
C ALA A 169 -12.31 -15.66 5.05
N ARG A 170 -13.10 -15.34 6.09
CA ARG A 170 -14.56 -15.45 6.07
C ARG A 170 -15.17 -14.35 6.92
N ARG A 171 -15.72 -13.33 6.26
CA ARG A 171 -16.49 -12.16 6.74
C ARG A 171 -15.97 -10.86 6.16
N ARG A 172 -16.72 -9.78 6.35
CA ARG A 172 -16.28 -8.43 6.02
C ARG A 172 -15.44 -7.84 7.16
N ARG A 173 -14.31 -7.23 6.82
CA ARG A 173 -13.56 -6.33 7.72
C ARG A 173 -13.71 -4.90 7.23
N THR A 174 -14.57 -4.14 7.90
CA THR A 174 -14.81 -2.72 7.60
C THR A 174 -14.29 -1.87 8.74
N VAL A 175 -13.50 -0.85 8.41
CA VAL A 175 -13.03 0.18 9.33
C VAL A 175 -13.75 1.48 8.99
N ARG A 176 -14.44 2.03 9.99
CA ARG A 176 -15.07 3.34 9.88
C ARG A 176 -14.02 4.41 10.20
N ILE A 177 -13.65 5.22 9.21
CA ILE A 177 -12.68 6.31 9.40
C ILE A 177 -13.37 7.47 10.15
N ASP A 178 -14.60 7.80 9.75
CA ASP A 178 -15.48 8.76 10.43
C ASP A 178 -16.97 8.49 10.08
N SER A 179 -17.87 9.46 10.31
CA SER A 179 -19.30 9.32 9.97
C SER A 179 -19.60 9.25 8.48
N HIS A 180 -18.63 9.53 7.61
CA HIS A 180 -18.83 9.70 6.17
C HIS A 180 -18.00 8.73 5.34
N LEU A 181 -16.93 8.14 5.88
CA LEU A 181 -16.08 7.19 5.17
C LEU A 181 -15.93 5.86 5.93
N GLU A 182 -16.22 4.78 5.21
CA GLU A 182 -15.91 3.41 5.62
C GLU A 182 -14.99 2.76 4.58
N LEU A 183 -13.97 2.04 5.05
CA LEU A 183 -13.05 1.28 4.22
C LEU A 183 -13.21 -0.21 4.52
N THR A 184 -13.58 -1.00 3.52
CA THR A 184 -13.62 -2.46 3.64
C THR A 184 -12.35 -3.06 3.06
N ILE A 185 -11.62 -3.86 3.85
CA ILE A 185 -10.39 -4.52 3.39
C ILE A 185 -10.77 -5.74 2.55
N ILE A 186 -10.28 -5.76 1.32
CA ILE A 186 -10.51 -6.80 0.31
C ILE A 186 -9.29 -7.71 0.18
N GLY A 187 -8.09 -7.16 0.34
CA GLY A 187 -6.83 -7.89 0.26
C GLY A 187 -5.69 -7.14 0.96
N PRO A 188 -4.54 -7.80 1.18
CA PRO A 188 -4.30 -9.22 0.89
C PRO A 188 -5.06 -10.13 1.88
N ASN A 189 -5.27 -11.39 1.52
CA ASN A 189 -5.81 -12.42 2.43
C ASN A 189 -4.69 -13.39 2.85
N GLN A 190 -4.92 -14.20 3.89
CA GLN A 190 -3.90 -15.11 4.42
C GLN A 190 -3.34 -16.06 3.35
N THR A 191 -4.19 -16.67 2.52
CA THR A 191 -3.74 -17.58 1.45
C THR A 191 -2.76 -16.90 0.49
N ARG A 192 -3.00 -15.64 0.15
CA ARG A 192 -2.09 -14.86 -0.70
C ARG A 192 -0.78 -14.54 0.02
N LEU A 193 -0.82 -14.23 1.31
CA LEU A 193 0.37 -14.01 2.12
C LEU A 193 1.23 -15.29 2.22
N ASP A 194 0.60 -16.45 2.40
CA ASP A 194 1.27 -17.75 2.43
C ASP A 194 1.95 -18.04 1.09
N GLN A 195 1.25 -17.81 -0.03
CA GLN A 195 1.81 -17.99 -1.37
C GLN A 195 3.01 -17.08 -1.64
N LEU A 196 2.92 -15.82 -1.21
CA LEU A 196 4.00 -14.85 -1.31
C LEU A 196 5.26 -15.35 -0.56
N GLN A 197 5.08 -15.92 0.63
CA GLN A 197 6.18 -16.49 1.38
C GLN A 197 6.81 -17.71 0.70
N GLU A 198 6.00 -18.62 0.16
CA GLU A 198 6.50 -19.77 -0.59
C GLU A 198 7.32 -19.32 -1.82
N ASP A 199 6.81 -18.33 -2.54
CA ASP A 199 7.49 -17.75 -3.70
C ASP A 199 8.81 -17.08 -3.33
N TRP A 200 8.85 -16.39 -2.18
CA TRP A 200 10.08 -15.82 -1.63
C TRP A 200 11.13 -16.90 -1.31
N VAL A 201 10.75 -17.93 -0.55
CA VAL A 201 11.64 -19.02 -0.16
C VAL A 201 12.19 -19.75 -1.39
N ALA A 202 11.35 -20.00 -2.40
CA ALA A 202 11.79 -20.60 -3.65
C ALA A 202 12.81 -19.74 -4.41
N THR A 203 12.61 -18.42 -4.40
CA THR A 203 13.53 -17.45 -5.01
C THR A 203 14.88 -17.44 -4.28
N GLU A 204 14.89 -17.43 -2.95
CA GLU A 204 16.11 -17.50 -2.14
C GLU A 204 16.88 -18.82 -2.31
N ALA A 205 16.17 -19.93 -2.53
CA ALA A 205 16.76 -21.25 -2.73
C ALA A 205 17.42 -21.43 -4.12
N GLY A 206 17.33 -20.43 -5.01
CA GLY A 206 17.89 -20.51 -6.36
C GLY A 206 17.18 -21.53 -7.26
N ALA A 207 15.92 -21.86 -6.95
CA ALA A 207 15.12 -22.75 -7.78
C ALA A 207 14.98 -22.13 -9.18
N ARG A 208 15.39 -22.86 -10.22
CA ARG A 208 15.25 -22.44 -11.62
C ARG A 208 13.78 -22.42 -12.03
N LYS A 209 13.06 -21.35 -11.68
CA LYS A 209 11.84 -20.99 -12.39
C LYS A 209 12.24 -20.46 -13.79
N SER A 210 11.38 -20.63 -14.79
CA SER A 210 11.66 -20.20 -16.16
C SER A 210 11.98 -18.69 -16.23
N SER A 211 12.66 -18.23 -17.28
CA SER A 211 13.02 -16.79 -17.43
C SER A 211 11.82 -15.84 -17.33
N ALA A 212 10.65 -16.28 -17.80
CA ALA A 212 9.38 -15.56 -17.65
C ALA A 212 8.87 -15.57 -16.19
N ALA A 213 9.01 -16.70 -15.48
CA ALA A 213 8.61 -16.82 -14.08
C ALA A 213 9.58 -16.12 -13.10
N LEU A 214 10.83 -15.89 -13.49
CA LEU A 214 11.81 -15.09 -12.72
C LEU A 214 11.57 -13.58 -12.91
N ALA A 215 11.32 -13.12 -14.14
CA ALA A 215 10.88 -11.74 -14.37
C ALA A 215 9.52 -11.45 -13.69
N TYR A 216 8.66 -12.47 -13.62
CA TYR A 216 7.41 -12.42 -12.86
C TYR A 216 7.65 -12.24 -11.36
N LEU A 217 8.60 -12.96 -10.75
CA LEU A 217 8.91 -12.82 -9.31
C LEU A 217 9.57 -11.46 -8.98
N ASP A 218 10.38 -10.93 -9.88
CA ASP A 218 11.08 -9.65 -9.67
C ASP A 218 10.11 -8.45 -9.55
N ASP A 219 9.01 -8.44 -10.34
CA ASP A 219 7.98 -7.39 -10.29
C ASP A 219 6.78 -7.74 -9.39
N SER A 220 6.52 -9.02 -9.06
CA SER A 220 5.25 -9.44 -8.42
C SER A 220 5.29 -9.64 -6.91
N ILE A 221 6.45 -9.87 -6.29
CA ILE A 221 6.51 -10.24 -4.86
C ILE A 221 5.90 -9.13 -3.98
N ALA A 222 6.18 -7.86 -4.25
CA ALA A 222 5.55 -6.77 -3.51
C ALA A 222 4.06 -6.58 -3.87
N ASN A 223 3.73 -6.66 -5.16
CA ASN A 223 2.36 -6.58 -5.69
C ASN A 223 1.39 -7.56 -5.02
N LEU A 224 1.85 -8.76 -4.67
CA LEU A 224 1.06 -9.81 -4.03
C LEU A 224 0.58 -9.46 -2.61
N SER A 225 1.17 -8.45 -1.96
CA SER A 225 0.77 -7.98 -0.63
C SER A 225 -0.07 -6.69 -0.64
N SER A 226 -0.48 -6.24 -1.84
CA SER A 226 -1.22 -4.99 -2.03
C SER A 226 -2.45 -4.88 -1.12
N ILE A 227 -2.51 -3.81 -0.33
CA ILE A 227 -3.71 -3.45 0.43
C ILE A 227 -4.79 -3.00 -0.56
N VAL A 228 -5.82 -3.84 -0.71
CA VAL A 228 -6.99 -3.58 -1.55
C VAL A 228 -8.13 -3.12 -0.67
N VAL A 229 -8.74 -1.98 -0.98
CA VAL A 229 -9.87 -1.44 -0.19
C VAL A 229 -11.06 -1.07 -1.07
N LEU A 230 -12.26 -1.38 -0.56
CA LEU A 230 -13.49 -0.77 -1.03
C LEU A 230 -13.85 0.40 -0.10
N ALA A 231 -13.66 1.62 -0.59
CA ALA A 231 -14.09 2.84 0.06
C ALA A 231 -15.58 3.10 -0.19
N ARG A 232 -16.33 3.43 0.86
CA ARG A 232 -17.76 3.77 0.79
C ARG A 232 -18.05 5.09 1.50
N SER A 233 -18.80 5.95 0.81
CA SER A 233 -19.42 7.13 1.40
C SER A 233 -20.89 7.20 0.98
N GLY A 234 -21.80 7.01 1.95
CA GLY A 234 -23.23 6.83 1.68
C GLY A 234 -23.46 5.68 0.69
N THR A 235 -24.09 5.99 -0.46
CA THR A 235 -24.36 5.02 -1.53
C THR A 235 -23.23 4.90 -2.56
N LYS A 236 -22.21 5.77 -2.49
CA LYS A 236 -21.10 5.82 -3.44
C LYS A 236 -19.96 4.90 -2.99
N THR A 237 -19.25 4.34 -3.96
CA THR A 237 -18.20 3.33 -3.72
C THR A 237 -17.03 3.48 -4.67
N MET A 238 -15.81 3.33 -4.17
CA MET A 238 -14.57 3.27 -4.95
C MET A 238 -13.81 2.00 -4.60
N LEU A 239 -13.46 1.18 -5.59
CA LEU A 239 -12.58 0.03 -5.39
C LEU A 239 -11.15 0.45 -5.77
N LEU A 240 -10.27 0.45 -4.78
CA LEU A 240 -8.88 0.87 -4.88
C LEU A 240 -8.01 -0.37 -4.71
N THR A 241 -7.35 -0.78 -5.79
CA THR A 241 -6.79 -2.13 -5.87
C THR A 241 -5.31 -2.23 -5.59
N GLY A 242 -4.61 -1.09 -5.51
CA GLY A 242 -3.16 -1.10 -5.71
C GLY A 242 -2.85 -1.94 -6.95
N ASP A 243 -1.91 -2.85 -6.80
CA ASP A 243 -1.42 -3.70 -7.88
C ASP A 243 -1.69 -5.19 -7.64
N ALA A 244 -2.66 -5.48 -6.77
CA ALA A 244 -3.16 -6.83 -6.55
C ALA A 244 -3.65 -7.47 -7.85
N ARG A 245 -3.54 -8.79 -7.95
CA ARG A 245 -4.06 -9.54 -9.10
C ARG A 245 -5.59 -9.62 -9.09
N GLY A 246 -6.18 -9.73 -10.27
CA GLY A 246 -7.64 -9.84 -10.44
C GLY A 246 -8.26 -10.99 -9.64
N ASP A 247 -7.66 -12.18 -9.69
CA ASP A 247 -8.09 -13.36 -8.94
C ASP A 247 -8.13 -13.11 -7.42
N ASP A 248 -7.13 -12.41 -6.87
CA ASP A 248 -7.12 -12.02 -5.45
C ASP A 248 -8.22 -11.06 -5.07
N ILE A 249 -8.44 -10.05 -5.91
CA ILE A 249 -9.48 -9.05 -5.69
C ILE A 249 -10.85 -9.74 -5.71
N LEU A 250 -11.10 -10.61 -6.69
CA LEU A 250 -12.35 -11.37 -6.79
C LEU A 250 -12.53 -12.30 -5.58
N ALA A 251 -11.50 -13.04 -5.18
CA ALA A 251 -11.54 -13.91 -4.01
C ALA A 251 -11.83 -13.13 -2.71
N GLY A 252 -11.20 -11.97 -2.55
CA GLY A 252 -11.44 -11.05 -1.44
C GLY A 252 -12.87 -10.50 -1.42
N LEU A 253 -13.38 -10.07 -2.56
CA LEU A 253 -14.75 -9.56 -2.69
C LEU A 253 -15.79 -10.65 -2.42
N CYS A 254 -15.56 -11.89 -2.87
CA CYS A 254 -16.39 -13.06 -2.57
C CYS A 254 -16.38 -13.34 -1.06
N SER A 255 -15.20 -13.38 -0.43
CA SER A 255 -15.04 -13.65 1.00
C SER A 255 -15.70 -12.58 1.89
N ALA A 256 -15.73 -11.33 1.42
CA ALA A 256 -16.41 -10.20 2.05
C ALA A 256 -17.93 -10.17 1.80
N GLY A 257 -18.47 -11.12 1.02
CA GLY A 257 -19.88 -11.20 0.62
C GLY A 257 -20.33 -10.03 -0.25
N LEU A 258 -19.40 -9.41 -0.99
CA LEU A 258 -19.63 -8.24 -1.85
C LEU A 258 -19.82 -8.62 -3.31
N LEU A 259 -19.21 -9.72 -3.73
CA LEU A 259 -19.31 -10.26 -5.08
C LEU A 259 -20.18 -11.51 -5.07
N LYS A 260 -21.27 -11.46 -5.85
CA LYS A 260 -22.06 -12.64 -6.25
C LYS A 260 -21.66 -12.98 -7.68
N ASN A 261 -22.45 -12.57 -8.67
CA ASN A 261 -22.10 -12.69 -10.09
C ASN A 261 -21.43 -11.42 -10.64
N ARG A 262 -21.86 -10.26 -10.15
CA ARG A 262 -21.32 -8.95 -10.53
C ARG A 262 -21.40 -8.00 -9.35
N MET A 263 -20.55 -6.98 -9.37
CA MET A 263 -20.54 -5.91 -8.38
C MET A 263 -20.51 -4.58 -9.10
N LYS A 264 -21.33 -3.62 -8.64
CA LYS A 264 -21.27 -2.24 -9.12
C LYS A 264 -20.36 -1.42 -8.21
N VAL A 265 -19.42 -0.71 -8.80
CA VAL A 265 -18.64 0.35 -8.16
C VAL A 265 -18.81 1.65 -8.94
N HIS A 266 -18.65 2.79 -8.28
CA HIS A 266 -18.76 4.09 -8.94
C HIS A 266 -17.41 4.54 -9.52
N LEU A 267 -16.32 4.11 -8.90
CA LEU A 267 -14.97 4.26 -9.40
C LEU A 267 -14.24 2.93 -9.18
N PHE A 268 -13.47 2.51 -10.19
CA PHE A 268 -12.61 1.35 -10.14
C PHE A 268 -11.20 1.79 -10.53
N LYS A 269 -10.24 1.80 -9.60
CA LYS A 269 -8.83 1.91 -9.96
C LYS A 269 -8.43 0.56 -10.53
N LEU A 270 -7.99 0.55 -11.79
CA LEU A 270 -7.53 -0.69 -12.43
C LEU A 270 -6.26 -1.17 -11.73
N PRO A 271 -6.14 -2.47 -11.43
CA PRO A 271 -4.92 -3.00 -10.85
C PRO A 271 -3.73 -2.79 -11.78
N HIS A 272 -2.60 -2.33 -11.25
CA HIS A 272 -1.36 -2.14 -12.01
C HIS A 272 -1.59 -1.43 -13.36
N HIS A 273 -2.37 -0.35 -13.33
CA HIS A 273 -2.72 0.46 -14.50
C HIS A 273 -3.37 -0.30 -15.67
N GLY A 274 -3.99 -1.45 -15.40
CA GLY A 274 -4.61 -2.28 -16.43
C GLY A 274 -3.64 -3.23 -17.15
N SER A 275 -2.50 -3.54 -16.54
CA SER A 275 -1.59 -4.59 -17.00
C SER A 275 -2.34 -5.90 -17.26
N ASP A 276 -2.10 -6.50 -18.43
CA ASP A 276 -2.64 -7.80 -18.84
C ASP A 276 -2.19 -8.95 -17.92
N ARG A 277 -1.17 -8.71 -17.09
CA ARG A 277 -0.69 -9.66 -16.08
C ARG A 277 -1.50 -9.62 -14.78
N ASN A 278 -2.26 -8.54 -14.56
CA ASN A 278 -3.00 -8.30 -13.32
C ASN A 278 -4.52 -8.28 -13.56
N VAL A 279 -4.95 -8.12 -14.81
CA VAL A 279 -6.35 -8.08 -15.23
C VAL A 279 -6.63 -9.24 -16.17
N ASP A 280 -7.49 -10.17 -15.74
CA ASP A 280 -7.98 -11.33 -16.52
C ASP A 280 -9.24 -10.98 -17.34
#